data_AF-A0A0S7X8W3-F1
#
_entry.id   AF-A0A0S7X8W3-F1
#
_cell.length_a   1.000
_cell.length_b   1.000
_cell.length_c   1.000
_cell.angle_alpha   90.00
_cell.angle_beta   90.00
_cell.angle_gamma   90.00
#
_symmetry.space_group_name_H-M   'P 1'
#
loop_
_entity.id
_entity.type
_entity.pdbx_description
1 polymer ?
#
loop_
_entity_poly.entity_id
_entity_poly.type
_entity_poly.pdbx_seq_one_letter_code
_entity_poly.pdbx_strand_id
1 'polypeptide(L)'
;MLPVLIVFVAGISLGTLFYTSALYELTDAPYALVMPGALIQKTFLGASLWGVIICLGIWLGYSRVAAALQRKRFAQVRRGDGWSFLPFVSPLIIFLVAQGIKRPEVLIYLQHGVVLSLGLFFALKVLLWRDVSEAKRKINWGQASPWILAAMAVIFTATFSLLGTLQYRALNVPYGDSGYFEEQLWRTIHGEFLVQSMHKDIFLGKHIQLVHLLLLPIYVIFPHLLTLVVLQNLAVAAGAIAVYLLARNKLKSPGVGLAFAFAYFLYPPLQIANQDMALNIFRPILFAVPFLLFAFYFLERKRLGLFFLFAFLTLITKEEFGLILAFMGIYIFLARRKKRLGASVFGLGVIWFLVAFFLVIPYFHQAAAGAKQVSHVVTYYEDFGQDWEEVKETVLTRPLFVLCAGLSLHARWHQKD
;
A
#
# COMPACT_ATOMS: atom_id res chain seq x y z
N MET A 1 24.06 2.98 3.52
CA MET A 1 23.50 2.42 2.28
C MET A 1 22.05 1.95 2.42
N LEU A 2 21.65 1.19 3.44
CA LEU A 2 20.26 0.71 3.58
C LEU A 2 19.17 1.81 3.79
N PRO A 3 19.40 2.88 4.56
CA PRO A 3 18.42 3.98 4.70
C PRO A 3 18.23 4.79 3.41
N VAL A 4 19.26 4.80 2.57
CA VAL A 4 19.33 5.54 1.29
C VAL A 4 18.47 4.85 0.24
N LEU A 5 18.50 3.51 0.20
CA LEU A 5 17.66 2.70 -0.67
C LEU A 5 16.17 2.89 -0.36
N ILE A 6 15.84 3.20 0.90
CA ILE A 6 14.47 3.24 1.41
C ILE A 6 13.81 4.59 1.18
N VAL A 7 14.56 5.68 1.32
CA VAL A 7 14.09 7.00 0.91
C VAL A 7 14.01 7.09 -0.63
N PHE A 8 14.89 6.39 -1.35
CA PHE A 8 14.80 6.22 -2.81
C PHE A 8 13.53 5.44 -3.22
N VAL A 9 13.22 4.32 -2.57
CA VAL A 9 12.00 3.55 -2.81
C VAL A 9 10.74 4.30 -2.42
N ALA A 10 10.72 5.01 -1.28
CA ALA A 10 9.65 5.91 -0.84
C ALA A 10 9.47 7.17 -1.72
N GLY A 11 10.52 7.55 -2.45
CA GLY A 11 10.49 8.58 -3.46
C GLY A 11 9.87 8.12 -4.79
N ILE A 12 10.28 6.98 -5.36
CA ILE A 12 9.60 6.39 -6.56
C ILE A 12 8.09 6.33 -6.37
N SER A 13 7.80 5.96 -5.15
CA SER A 13 6.57 5.84 -4.47
C SER A 13 5.71 7.12 -4.56
N LEU A 14 5.78 8.16 -3.72
CA LEU A 14 4.77 9.27 -3.71
C LEU A 14 4.38 9.87 -5.09
N GLY A 15 5.25 9.80 -6.11
CA GLY A 15 4.97 10.20 -7.49
C GLY A 15 3.92 9.35 -8.19
N THR A 16 3.81 8.06 -7.85
CA THR A 16 2.74 7.18 -8.32
C THR A 16 1.38 7.62 -7.78
N LEU A 17 1.25 8.06 -6.51
CA LEU A 17 -0.05 8.50 -5.96
C LEU A 17 -0.64 9.72 -6.70
N PHE A 18 0.18 10.74 -6.97
CA PHE A 18 -0.24 11.94 -7.70
C PHE A 18 -0.51 11.68 -9.18
N TYR A 19 0.11 10.65 -9.73
CA TYR A 19 -0.10 10.19 -11.10
C TYR A 19 -1.44 9.46 -11.24
N THR A 20 -1.74 8.57 -10.30
CA THR A 20 -2.92 7.71 -10.32
C THR A 20 -4.21 8.49 -10.04
N SER A 21 -4.15 9.56 -9.24
CA SER A 21 -5.28 10.49 -9.06
C SER A 21 -5.57 11.36 -10.29
N ALA A 22 -4.55 11.64 -11.12
CA ALA A 22 -4.69 12.52 -12.29
C ALA A 22 -5.14 11.77 -13.55
N LEU A 23 -4.89 10.46 -13.65
CA LEU A 23 -5.30 9.64 -14.80
C LEU A 23 -6.74 9.15 -14.75
N TYR A 24 -7.33 8.99 -13.57
CA TYR A 24 -8.70 8.48 -13.46
C TYR A 24 -9.75 9.48 -13.98
N GLU A 25 -9.41 10.77 -14.06
CA GLU A 25 -10.22 11.77 -14.77
C GLU A 25 -10.16 11.62 -16.31
N LEU A 26 -9.29 10.75 -16.86
CA LEU A 26 -8.88 10.80 -18.28
C LEU A 26 -9.20 9.56 -19.13
N THR A 27 -9.80 8.49 -18.59
CA THR A 27 -10.14 7.30 -19.39
C THR A 27 -11.57 6.80 -19.09
N ASP A 28 -12.43 6.94 -20.10
CA ASP A 28 -13.90 6.81 -20.08
C ASP A 28 -14.49 5.50 -19.52
N ALA A 29 -15.35 5.62 -18.50
CA ALA A 29 -16.62 4.91 -18.30
C ALA A 29 -17.49 5.68 -17.26
N PRO A 30 -18.83 5.57 -17.26
CA PRO A 30 -19.83 6.61 -17.56
C PRO A 30 -20.12 7.68 -16.47
N TYR A 31 -19.16 8.04 -15.61
CA TYR A 31 -19.32 9.10 -14.60
C TYR A 31 -18.34 10.27 -14.81
N ALA A 32 -18.13 10.66 -16.08
CA ALA A 32 -17.32 11.80 -16.46
C ALA A 32 -17.95 13.13 -15.98
N LEU A 33 -17.47 13.65 -14.85
CA LEU A 33 -17.51 15.08 -14.56
C LEU A 33 -16.31 15.73 -15.26
N VAL A 34 -16.63 16.38 -16.38
CA VAL A 34 -15.76 17.02 -17.37
C VAL A 34 -14.67 17.92 -16.77
N MET A 35 -13.40 17.60 -17.05
CA MET A 35 -12.33 18.60 -17.17
C MET A 35 -11.60 18.42 -18.51
N PRO A 36 -11.52 19.45 -19.38
CA PRO A 36 -10.96 19.31 -20.72
C PRO A 36 -9.43 19.08 -20.70
N GLY A 37 -8.98 17.97 -21.32
CA GLY A 37 -7.58 17.50 -21.32
C GLY A 37 -6.51 18.51 -21.80
N ALA A 38 -6.88 19.56 -22.54
CA ALA A 38 -5.97 20.63 -22.93
C ALA A 38 -5.61 21.59 -21.76
N LEU A 39 -6.51 21.75 -20.78
CA LEU A 39 -6.25 22.56 -19.57
C LEU A 39 -5.31 21.81 -18.61
N ILE A 40 -5.51 20.49 -18.48
CA ILE A 40 -4.72 19.58 -17.64
C ILE A 40 -3.27 19.58 -18.10
N GLN A 41 -3.01 19.43 -19.40
CA GLN A 41 -1.64 19.43 -19.92
C GLN A 41 -0.88 20.73 -19.59
N LYS A 42 -1.54 21.90 -19.66
CA LYS A 42 -0.91 23.20 -19.34
C LYS A 42 -0.76 23.46 -17.83
N THR A 43 -1.78 23.14 -17.01
CA THR A 43 -1.69 23.31 -15.54
C THR A 43 -0.68 22.36 -14.93
N PHE A 44 -0.61 21.12 -15.41
CA PHE A 44 0.32 20.10 -14.95
C PHE A 44 1.78 20.39 -15.35
N LEU A 45 1.98 20.92 -16.56
CA LEU A 45 3.28 21.44 -17.02
C LEU A 45 3.74 22.62 -16.15
N GLY A 46 2.81 23.53 -15.83
CA GLY A 46 3.04 24.63 -14.90
C GLY A 46 3.43 24.15 -13.50
N ALA A 47 2.66 23.23 -12.91
CA ALA A 47 2.92 22.69 -11.57
C ALA A 47 4.29 21.98 -11.46
N SER A 48 4.69 21.26 -12.50
CA SER A 48 5.99 20.57 -12.55
C SER A 48 7.17 21.54 -12.66
N LEU A 49 7.02 22.61 -13.47
CA LEU A 49 8.01 23.68 -13.58
C LEU A 49 8.14 24.45 -12.25
N TRP A 50 7.02 24.73 -11.59
CA TRP A 50 6.98 25.29 -10.24
C TRP A 50 7.66 24.37 -9.23
N GLY A 51 7.50 23.05 -9.33
CA GLY A 51 8.21 22.07 -8.49
C GLY A 51 9.73 22.20 -8.59
N VAL A 52 10.27 22.34 -9.80
CA VAL A 52 11.72 22.56 -10.02
C VAL A 52 12.16 23.92 -9.47
N ILE A 53 11.40 24.99 -9.71
CA ILE A 53 11.69 26.35 -9.21
C ILE A 53 11.68 26.38 -7.67
N ILE A 54 10.68 25.76 -7.04
CA ILE A 54 10.56 25.65 -5.58
C ILE A 54 11.76 24.88 -5.01
N CYS A 55 12.16 23.76 -5.63
CA CYS A 55 13.32 22.99 -5.19
C CYS A 55 14.64 23.77 -5.30
N LEU A 56 14.84 24.51 -6.39
CA LEU A 56 15.99 25.43 -6.54
C LEU A 56 15.94 26.56 -5.50
N GLY A 57 14.75 27.09 -5.21
CA GLY A 57 14.52 28.08 -4.16
C GLY A 57 14.87 27.54 -2.76
N ILE A 58 14.42 26.32 -2.44
CA ILE A 58 14.75 25.62 -1.20
C ILE A 58 16.25 25.37 -1.10
N TRP A 59 16.92 25.00 -2.19
CA TRP A 59 18.38 24.82 -2.20
C TRP A 59 19.13 26.12 -1.87
N LEU A 60 18.77 27.22 -2.52
CA LEU A 60 19.39 28.52 -2.31
C LEU A 60 19.08 29.05 -0.90
N GLY A 61 17.84 28.89 -0.44
CA GLY A 61 17.40 29.25 0.91
C GLY A 61 18.14 28.46 1.99
N TYR A 62 18.14 27.14 1.90
CA TYR A 62 18.92 26.26 2.78
C TYR A 62 20.39 26.65 2.79
N SER A 63 21.00 26.85 1.62
CA SER A 63 22.42 27.20 1.50
C SER A 63 22.74 28.53 2.17
N ARG A 64 21.83 29.51 2.15
CA ARG A 64 21.98 30.78 2.88
C ARG A 64 21.89 30.60 4.39
N VAL A 65 20.86 29.89 4.86
CA VAL A 65 20.67 29.62 6.30
C VAL A 65 21.84 28.80 6.86
N ALA A 66 22.24 27.74 6.17
CA ALA A 66 23.37 26.91 6.56
C ALA A 66 24.70 27.68 6.53
N ALA A 67 24.92 28.58 5.56
CA ALA A 67 26.10 29.44 5.52
C ALA A 67 26.16 30.39 6.72
N ALA A 68 25.02 31.00 7.09
CA ALA A 68 24.91 31.85 8.28
C ALA A 68 25.18 31.08 9.57
N LEU A 69 24.54 29.92 9.75
CA LEU A 69 24.69 29.06 10.94
C LEU A 69 26.11 28.51 11.10
N GLN A 70 26.77 28.14 10.00
CA GLN A 70 28.12 27.57 10.01
C GLN A 70 29.23 28.63 9.90
N ARG A 71 28.90 29.92 9.81
CA ARG A 71 29.83 31.03 9.55
C ARG A 71 30.76 30.79 8.34
N LYS A 72 30.23 30.16 7.29
CA LYS A 72 30.94 29.86 6.04
C LYS A 72 30.47 30.77 4.90
N ARG A 73 31.29 30.94 3.87
CA ARG A 73 30.87 31.67 2.65
C ARG A 73 29.74 30.91 1.95
N PHE A 74 28.67 31.62 1.57
CA PHE A 74 27.53 31.05 0.83
C PHE A 74 27.95 30.22 -0.40
N ALA A 75 28.90 30.74 -1.19
CA ALA A 75 29.42 30.04 -2.37
C ALA A 75 30.05 28.68 -2.05
N GLN A 76 30.67 28.55 -0.87
CA GLN A 76 31.32 27.32 -0.40
C GLN A 76 30.29 26.28 0.05
N VAL A 77 29.26 26.70 0.80
CA VAL A 77 28.16 25.81 1.23
C VAL A 77 27.32 25.36 0.03
N ARG A 78 26.96 26.29 -0.86
CA ARG A 78 26.21 25.99 -2.09
C ARG A 78 26.94 24.96 -2.97
N ARG A 79 28.26 25.12 -3.21
CA ARG A 79 29.04 24.17 -4.02
C ARG A 79 29.23 22.81 -3.32
N GLY A 80 29.46 22.81 -2.00
CA GLY A 80 29.67 21.58 -1.25
C GLY A 80 28.42 20.70 -1.16
N ASP A 81 27.24 21.31 -1.19
CA ASP A 81 25.96 20.65 -0.96
C ASP A 81 25.10 20.50 -2.23
N GLY A 82 25.50 21.13 -3.34
CA GLY A 82 24.78 21.08 -4.62
C GLY A 82 24.60 19.67 -5.18
N TRP A 83 25.52 18.76 -4.85
CA TRP A 83 25.40 17.34 -5.20
C TRP A 83 24.15 16.68 -4.62
N SER A 84 23.69 17.09 -3.43
CA SER A 84 22.47 16.56 -2.84
C SER A 84 21.22 16.93 -3.65
N PHE A 85 21.25 18.06 -4.37
CA PHE A 85 20.14 18.55 -5.19
C PHE A 85 20.23 18.13 -6.66
N LEU A 86 21.32 17.48 -7.08
CA LEU A 86 21.49 16.90 -8.42
C LEU A 86 20.31 16.02 -8.88
N PRO A 87 19.64 15.25 -8.00
CA PRO A 87 18.51 14.43 -8.41
C PRO A 87 17.38 15.23 -9.05
N PHE A 88 17.14 16.48 -8.60
CA PHE A 88 16.11 17.38 -9.14
C PHE A 88 16.39 17.90 -10.55
N VAL A 89 17.51 17.49 -11.17
CA VAL A 89 17.76 17.66 -12.61
C VAL A 89 17.01 16.60 -13.42
N SER A 90 16.76 15.42 -12.86
CA SER A 90 16.04 14.34 -13.55
C SER A 90 14.61 14.69 -13.99
N PRO A 91 13.78 15.42 -13.21
CA PRO A 91 12.46 15.85 -13.67
C PRO A 91 12.59 16.88 -14.80
N LEU A 92 13.60 17.76 -14.75
CA LEU A 92 13.85 18.71 -15.84
C LEU A 92 14.23 17.98 -17.14
N ILE A 93 15.03 16.93 -17.06
CA ILE A 93 15.39 16.09 -18.23
C ILE A 93 14.15 15.37 -18.77
N ILE A 94 13.38 14.72 -17.89
CA ILE A 94 12.15 14.01 -18.28
C ILE A 94 11.13 14.99 -18.90
N PHE A 95 11.06 16.21 -18.39
CA PHE A 95 10.23 17.28 -18.94
C PHE A 95 10.64 17.64 -20.37
N LEU A 96 11.93 17.87 -20.61
CA LEU A 96 12.45 18.20 -21.93
C LEU A 96 12.24 17.06 -22.93
N VAL A 97 12.39 15.81 -22.48
CA VAL A 97 12.11 14.61 -23.29
C VAL A 97 10.60 14.50 -23.59
N ALA A 98 9.73 14.76 -22.61
CA ALA A 98 8.28 14.72 -22.77
C ALA A 98 7.75 15.81 -23.73
N GLN A 99 8.45 16.94 -23.89
CA GLN A 99 8.12 17.94 -24.93
C GLN A 99 8.44 17.44 -26.34
N GLY A 100 9.47 16.61 -26.50
CA GLY A 100 9.86 16.04 -27.79
C GLY A 100 9.04 14.82 -28.19
N ILE A 101 8.61 14.01 -27.22
CA ILE A 101 7.78 12.83 -27.45
C ILE A 101 6.33 13.23 -27.25
N LYS A 102 5.57 13.44 -28.35
CA LYS A 102 4.13 13.78 -28.35
C LYS A 102 3.23 12.63 -27.84
N ARG A 103 3.63 11.95 -26.77
CA ARG A 103 2.84 10.92 -26.08
C ARG A 103 2.56 11.39 -24.65
N PRO A 104 1.30 11.59 -24.27
CA PRO A 104 0.94 12.01 -22.91
C PRO A 104 1.39 10.99 -21.85
N GLU A 105 1.57 9.72 -22.25
CA GLU A 105 2.15 8.65 -21.45
C GLU A 105 3.58 8.94 -20.94
N VAL A 106 4.34 9.84 -21.57
CA VAL A 106 5.71 10.14 -21.10
C VAL A 106 5.69 11.06 -19.88
N LEU A 107 4.63 11.85 -19.71
CA LEU A 107 4.45 12.74 -18.54
C LEU A 107 4.26 11.95 -17.24
N ILE A 108 3.86 10.68 -17.34
CA ILE A 108 3.80 9.71 -16.24
C ILE A 108 5.14 9.63 -15.51
N TYR A 109 6.23 9.58 -16.28
CA TYR A 109 7.57 9.40 -15.73
C TYR A 109 8.12 10.68 -15.09
N LEU A 110 7.54 11.86 -15.39
CA LEU A 110 7.97 13.14 -14.82
C LEU A 110 7.75 13.19 -13.31
N GLN A 111 6.61 12.69 -12.85
CA GLN A 111 6.26 12.62 -11.43
C GLN A 111 7.11 11.58 -10.70
N HIS A 112 7.32 10.42 -11.31
CA HIS A 112 8.28 9.43 -10.80
C HIS A 112 9.68 10.05 -10.70
N GLY A 113 10.09 10.87 -11.67
CA GLY A 113 11.32 11.67 -11.65
C GLY A 113 11.39 12.65 -10.48
N VAL A 114 10.38 13.49 -10.25
CA VAL A 114 10.36 14.47 -9.12
C VAL A 114 10.50 13.76 -7.80
N VAL A 115 9.82 12.63 -7.62
CA VAL A 115 9.77 11.99 -6.32
C VAL A 115 10.96 11.03 -6.11
N LEU A 116 11.48 10.39 -7.18
CA LEU A 116 12.85 9.84 -7.21
C LEU A 116 13.88 10.90 -6.82
N SER A 117 13.68 12.15 -7.27
CA SER A 117 14.57 13.26 -6.95
C SER A 117 14.51 13.64 -5.49
N LEU A 118 13.31 13.71 -4.89
CA LEU A 118 13.13 13.94 -3.46
C LEU A 118 13.77 12.80 -2.63
N GLY A 119 13.51 11.56 -3.02
CA GLY A 119 14.07 10.38 -2.38
C GLY A 119 15.61 10.36 -2.43
N LEU A 120 16.18 10.58 -3.61
CA LEU A 120 17.61 10.64 -3.79
C LEU A 120 18.22 11.89 -3.13
N PHE A 121 17.49 13.01 -3.07
CA PHE A 121 17.91 14.22 -2.36
C PHE A 121 18.07 13.97 -0.87
N PHE A 122 17.04 13.43 -0.20
CA PHE A 122 17.14 13.12 1.24
C PHE A 122 18.19 12.04 1.50
N ALA A 123 18.32 11.06 0.60
CA ALA A 123 19.33 10.02 0.71
C ALA A 123 20.76 10.58 0.56
N LEU A 124 20.99 11.48 -0.40
CA LEU A 124 22.25 12.19 -0.59
C LEU A 124 22.52 13.17 0.54
N LYS A 125 21.51 13.84 1.09
CA LYS A 125 21.65 14.62 2.33
C LYS A 125 22.14 13.75 3.47
N VAL A 126 21.53 12.60 3.70
CA VAL A 126 21.98 11.67 4.75
C VAL A 126 23.41 11.15 4.51
N LEU A 127 23.81 10.93 3.24
CA LEU A 127 25.15 10.43 2.87
C LEU A 127 26.25 11.50 2.87
N LEU A 128 25.95 12.70 2.36
CA LEU A 128 26.90 13.80 2.16
C LEU A 128 27.01 14.70 3.38
N TRP A 129 26.05 14.65 4.30
CA TRP A 129 26.14 15.39 5.55
C TRP A 129 27.17 14.71 6.47
N ARG A 130 28.42 15.14 6.30
CA ARG A 130 29.61 14.67 7.03
C ARG A 130 29.57 14.90 8.55
N ASP A 131 28.61 15.67 9.06
CA ASP A 131 28.57 16.16 10.45
C ASP A 131 27.31 15.76 11.25
N VAL A 132 26.67 14.63 10.92
CA VAL A 132 25.54 14.10 11.72
C VAL A 132 25.97 13.69 13.13
N SER A 133 27.27 13.54 13.38
CA SER A 133 27.88 13.27 14.69
C SER A 133 27.53 14.33 15.74
N GLU A 134 27.54 15.62 15.39
CA GLU A 134 27.20 16.71 16.32
C GLU A 134 25.68 16.81 16.57
N ALA A 135 24.85 16.63 15.54
CA ALA A 135 23.39 16.62 15.67
C ALA A 135 22.87 15.39 16.45
N LYS A 136 23.50 14.22 16.27
CA LYS A 136 23.26 13.01 17.09
C LYS A 136 23.52 13.23 18.57
N ARG A 137 24.47 14.11 18.92
CA ARG A 137 24.82 14.44 20.31
C ARG A 137 23.81 15.36 20.98
N LYS A 138 23.06 16.18 20.21
CA LYS A 138 22.10 17.16 20.76
C LYS A 138 20.67 16.65 20.85
N ILE A 139 20.26 15.70 19.99
CA ILE A 139 18.90 15.16 19.99
C ILE A 139 18.85 13.87 20.81
N ASN A 140 18.07 13.86 21.89
CA ASN A 140 17.76 12.65 22.63
C ASN A 140 16.75 11.78 21.86
N TRP A 141 17.25 11.11 20.81
CA TRP A 141 16.45 10.29 19.91
C TRP A 141 15.63 9.22 20.64
N GLY A 142 16.09 8.73 21.79
CA GLY A 142 15.36 7.77 22.60
C GLY A 142 14.00 8.29 23.06
N GLN A 143 13.96 9.54 23.55
CA GLN A 143 12.74 10.16 24.06
C GLN A 143 11.89 10.81 22.96
N ALA A 144 12.51 11.36 21.91
CA ALA A 144 11.78 12.04 20.83
C ALA A 144 11.14 11.07 19.82
N SER A 145 11.70 9.87 19.62
CA SER A 145 11.22 8.96 18.57
C SER A 145 9.75 8.56 18.68
N PRO A 146 9.21 8.19 19.86
CA PRO A 146 7.79 7.81 19.97
C PRO A 146 6.86 8.95 19.56
N TRP A 147 7.17 10.19 19.96
CA TRP A 147 6.38 11.37 19.62
C TRP A 147 6.45 11.71 18.13
N ILE A 148 7.63 11.61 17.51
CA ILE A 148 7.78 11.82 16.06
C ILE A 148 6.98 10.76 15.29
N LEU A 149 7.10 9.49 15.70
CA LEU A 149 6.35 8.40 15.08
C LEU A 149 4.84 8.58 15.25
N ALA A 150 4.38 8.98 16.43
CA ALA A 150 2.98 9.28 16.70
C ALA A 150 2.49 10.45 15.83
N ALA A 151 3.26 11.53 15.71
CA ALA A 151 2.92 12.65 14.84
C ALA A 151 2.80 12.22 13.37
N MET A 152 3.72 11.40 12.87
CA MET A 152 3.65 10.84 11.51
C MET A 152 2.41 9.97 11.30
N ALA A 153 2.08 9.11 12.26
CA ALA A 153 0.88 8.27 12.23
C ALA A 153 -0.42 9.10 12.27
N VAL A 154 -0.46 10.15 13.10
CA VAL A 154 -1.59 11.08 13.18
C VAL A 154 -1.76 11.83 11.86
N ILE A 155 -0.69 12.35 11.28
CA ILE A 155 -0.72 13.05 9.98
C ILE A 155 -1.25 12.10 8.89
N PHE A 156 -0.69 10.90 8.78
CA PHE A 156 -1.16 9.90 7.80
C PHE A 156 -2.65 9.60 7.99
N THR A 157 -3.05 9.28 9.23
CA THR A 157 -4.44 8.95 9.55
C THR A 157 -5.38 10.10 9.23
N ALA A 158 -5.04 11.33 9.62
CA ALA A 158 -5.84 12.51 9.35
C ALA A 158 -5.96 12.79 7.84
N THR A 159 -4.85 12.72 7.10
CA THR A 159 -4.84 12.94 5.65
C THR A 159 -5.74 11.95 4.92
N PHE A 160 -5.55 10.64 5.11
CA PHE A 160 -6.35 9.64 4.41
C PHE A 160 -7.80 9.60 4.91
N SER A 161 -8.06 9.89 6.18
CA SER A 161 -9.46 9.98 6.68
C SER A 161 -10.18 11.21 6.12
N LEU A 162 -9.48 12.34 5.96
CA LEU A 162 -10.02 13.54 5.30
C LEU A 162 -10.32 13.25 3.83
N LEU A 163 -9.37 12.66 3.10
CA LEU A 163 -9.57 12.28 1.71
C LEU A 163 -10.76 11.32 1.55
N GLY A 164 -10.86 10.30 2.38
CA GLY A 164 -11.99 9.37 2.38
C GLY A 164 -13.32 10.06 2.70
N THR A 165 -13.32 11.02 3.63
CA THR A 165 -14.50 11.83 3.96
C THR A 165 -14.94 12.70 2.78
N LEU A 166 -13.99 13.31 2.07
CA LEU A 166 -14.28 14.12 0.88
C LEU A 166 -14.87 13.26 -0.24
N GLN A 167 -14.31 12.08 -0.49
CA GLN A 167 -14.86 11.12 -1.47
C GLN A 167 -16.27 10.67 -1.08
N TYR A 168 -16.50 10.34 0.19
CA TYR A 168 -17.81 9.96 0.70
C TYR A 168 -18.86 11.07 0.53
N ARG A 169 -18.50 12.32 0.88
CA ARG A 169 -19.40 13.48 0.73
C ARG A 169 -19.65 13.86 -0.73
N ALA A 170 -18.68 13.57 -1.62
CA ALA A 170 -18.83 13.75 -3.05
C ALA A 170 -19.63 12.62 -3.72
N LEU A 171 -20.13 11.63 -2.96
CA LEU A 171 -20.81 10.44 -3.46
C LEU A 171 -19.97 9.61 -4.44
N ASN A 172 -18.65 9.69 -4.28
CA ASN A 172 -17.67 9.02 -5.12
C ASN A 172 -17.32 7.62 -4.62
N VAL A 173 -17.99 7.09 -3.59
CA VAL A 173 -17.64 5.80 -2.99
C VAL A 173 -18.49 4.70 -3.63
N PRO A 174 -17.88 3.74 -4.36
CA PRO A 174 -18.64 2.68 -4.97
C PRO A 174 -19.10 1.66 -3.93
N TYR A 175 -20.13 0.91 -4.31
CA TYR A 175 -20.59 -0.21 -3.52
C TYR A 175 -19.56 -1.34 -3.45
N GLY A 176 -18.88 -1.67 -4.56
CA GLY A 176 -18.13 -2.91 -4.81
C GLY A 176 -16.95 -3.28 -3.90
N ASP A 177 -16.68 -2.50 -2.86
CA ASP A 177 -15.69 -2.81 -1.82
C ASP A 177 -16.10 -2.08 -0.53
N SER A 178 -16.13 -0.75 -0.55
CA SER A 178 -16.34 0.06 0.66
C SER A 178 -17.76 -0.07 1.24
N GLY A 179 -18.79 0.19 0.43
CA GLY A 179 -20.18 0.04 0.85
C GLY A 179 -20.56 -1.41 1.15
N TYR A 180 -19.99 -2.34 0.39
CA TYR A 180 -20.21 -3.77 0.54
C TYR A 180 -19.79 -4.32 1.89
N PHE A 181 -18.58 -3.99 2.38
CA PHE A 181 -18.14 -4.44 3.70
C PHE A 181 -18.82 -3.72 4.85
N GLU A 182 -19.30 -2.49 4.64
CA GLU A 182 -20.09 -1.78 5.65
C GLU A 182 -21.48 -2.39 5.80
N GLU A 183 -22.13 -2.73 4.68
CA GLU A 183 -23.40 -3.43 4.67
C GLU A 183 -23.33 -4.78 5.41
N GLN A 184 -22.25 -5.55 5.21
CA GLN A 184 -22.05 -6.81 5.93
C GLN A 184 -22.05 -6.62 7.45
N LEU A 185 -21.42 -5.56 7.96
CA LEU A 185 -21.44 -5.24 9.39
C LEU A 185 -22.82 -4.80 9.84
N TRP A 186 -23.47 -3.90 9.08
CA TRP A 186 -24.83 -3.44 9.36
C TRP A 186 -25.82 -4.60 9.44
N ARG A 187 -25.82 -5.50 8.46
CA ARG A 187 -26.69 -6.70 8.46
C ARG A 187 -26.36 -7.63 9.61
N THR A 188 -25.07 -7.84 9.91
CA THR A 188 -24.65 -8.69 11.02
C THR A 188 -25.17 -8.20 12.37
N ILE A 189 -25.16 -6.88 12.63
CA ILE A 189 -25.73 -6.33 13.88
C ILE A 189 -27.27 -6.35 13.89
N HIS A 190 -27.92 -6.51 12.74
CA HIS A 190 -29.37 -6.66 12.60
C HIS A 190 -29.84 -8.14 12.48
N GLY A 191 -28.96 -9.10 12.73
CA GLY A 191 -29.30 -10.53 12.80
C GLY A 191 -29.02 -11.34 11.53
N GLU A 192 -28.50 -10.70 10.48
CA GLU A 192 -28.13 -11.34 9.22
C GLU A 192 -26.61 -11.44 9.06
N PHE A 193 -26.03 -12.55 9.52
CA PHE A 193 -24.58 -12.72 9.55
C PHE A 193 -23.96 -12.79 8.15
N LEU A 194 -23.15 -11.78 7.80
CA LEU A 194 -22.38 -11.67 6.54
C LEU A 194 -23.21 -11.87 5.26
N VAL A 195 -24.51 -11.55 5.30
CA VAL A 195 -25.40 -11.61 4.13
C VAL A 195 -25.15 -10.38 3.24
N GLN A 196 -25.26 -10.55 1.92
CA GLN A 196 -25.12 -9.45 0.94
C GLN A 196 -26.42 -9.18 0.19
N SER A 197 -26.78 -7.91 -0.02
CA SER A 197 -27.96 -7.54 -0.84
C SER A 197 -27.89 -8.03 -2.28
N MET A 198 -26.74 -7.89 -2.94
CA MET A 198 -26.64 -8.14 -4.39
C MET A 198 -26.84 -9.61 -4.78
N HIS A 199 -26.46 -10.55 -3.91
CA HIS A 199 -26.46 -11.98 -4.23
C HIS A 199 -27.33 -12.80 -3.28
N LYS A 200 -27.86 -12.18 -2.21
CA LYS A 200 -28.68 -12.82 -1.15
C LYS A 200 -28.04 -14.09 -0.58
N ASP A 201 -26.71 -14.13 -0.56
CA ASP A 201 -25.88 -15.24 -0.10
C ASP A 201 -25.01 -14.82 1.09
N ILE A 202 -24.47 -15.82 1.81
CA ILE A 202 -23.47 -15.58 2.85
C ILE A 202 -22.12 -15.36 2.15
N PHE A 203 -21.43 -14.27 2.51
CA PHE A 203 -20.15 -13.86 1.91
C PHE A 203 -19.04 -14.91 1.93
N LEU A 204 -19.11 -15.86 2.87
CA LEU A 204 -18.21 -17.01 2.93
C LEU A 204 -18.24 -17.88 1.68
N GLY A 205 -19.31 -17.81 0.87
CA GLY A 205 -19.40 -18.48 -0.43
C GLY A 205 -18.54 -17.85 -1.52
N LYS A 206 -17.97 -16.66 -1.26
CA LYS A 206 -17.09 -15.93 -2.19
C LYS A 206 -15.68 -15.79 -1.66
N HIS A 207 -15.55 -15.29 -0.42
CA HIS A 207 -14.27 -15.04 0.23
C HIS A 207 -14.34 -15.34 1.72
N ILE A 208 -13.22 -15.77 2.29
CA ILE A 208 -13.06 -15.91 3.74
C ILE A 208 -12.32 -14.70 4.25
N GLN A 209 -13.06 -13.62 4.43
CA GLN A 209 -12.55 -12.35 4.90
C GLN A 209 -13.35 -11.88 6.11
N LEU A 210 -12.88 -12.29 7.29
CA LEU A 210 -13.57 -12.12 8.57
C LEU A 210 -13.01 -10.95 9.39
N VAL A 211 -11.87 -10.38 8.99
CA VAL A 211 -11.16 -9.37 9.80
C VAL A 211 -11.98 -8.13 10.12
N HIS A 212 -12.89 -7.71 9.23
CA HIS A 212 -13.75 -6.55 9.48
C HIS A 212 -14.74 -6.78 10.63
N LEU A 213 -15.06 -8.04 10.98
CA LEU A 213 -15.87 -8.36 12.15
C LEU A 213 -15.20 -7.95 13.47
N LEU A 214 -13.87 -7.81 13.50
CA LEU A 214 -13.16 -7.27 14.66
C LEU A 214 -13.54 -5.82 14.96
N LEU A 215 -14.12 -5.12 13.98
CA LEU A 215 -14.57 -3.73 14.10
C LEU A 215 -15.99 -3.62 14.67
N LEU A 216 -16.74 -4.73 14.79
CA LEU A 216 -18.11 -4.75 15.29
C LEU A 216 -18.30 -4.01 16.62
N PRO A 217 -17.44 -4.18 17.65
CA PRO A 217 -17.64 -3.50 18.93
C PRO A 217 -17.66 -1.96 18.81
N ILE A 218 -16.89 -1.41 17.87
CA ILE A 218 -16.84 0.03 17.63
C ILE A 218 -17.96 0.43 16.67
N TYR A 219 -18.23 -0.38 15.64
CA TYR A 219 -19.26 -0.11 14.65
C TYR A 219 -20.68 -0.12 15.26
N VAL A 220 -20.97 -0.95 16.27
CA VAL A 220 -22.26 -0.92 16.99
C VAL A 220 -22.52 0.45 17.64
N ILE A 221 -21.46 1.13 18.11
CA ILE A 221 -21.57 2.44 18.75
C ILE A 221 -21.64 3.55 17.69
N PHE A 222 -20.88 3.41 16.61
CA PHE A 222 -20.79 4.39 15.51
C PHE A 222 -20.98 3.71 14.14
N PRO A 223 -22.22 3.32 13.78
CA PRO A 223 -22.49 2.51 12.59
C PRO A 223 -22.46 3.38 11.34
N HIS A 224 -21.25 3.65 10.86
CA HIS A 224 -21.02 4.52 9.71
C HIS A 224 -19.75 4.10 8.98
N LEU A 225 -19.76 4.15 7.63
CA LEU A 225 -18.61 3.81 6.80
C LEU A 225 -17.34 4.58 7.19
N LEU A 226 -17.46 5.89 7.44
CA LEU A 226 -16.31 6.71 7.86
C LEU A 226 -15.69 6.25 9.20
N THR A 227 -16.44 5.61 10.10
CA THR A 227 -15.87 4.97 11.29
C THR A 227 -14.87 3.90 10.86
N LEU A 228 -15.26 3.04 9.92
CA LEU A 228 -14.43 1.96 9.39
C LEU A 228 -13.18 2.49 8.68
N VAL A 229 -13.33 3.57 7.90
CA VAL A 229 -12.22 4.25 7.21
C VAL A 229 -11.17 4.76 8.22
N VAL A 230 -11.61 5.42 9.29
CA VAL A 230 -10.69 5.91 10.32
C VAL A 230 -9.98 4.75 11.02
N LEU A 231 -10.70 3.67 11.36
CA LEU A 231 -10.13 2.49 12.01
C LEU A 231 -9.10 1.78 11.13
N GLN A 232 -9.38 1.64 9.82
CA GLN A 232 -8.41 1.12 8.86
C GLN A 232 -7.16 1.99 8.81
N ASN A 233 -7.32 3.31 8.68
CA ASN A 233 -6.19 4.24 8.59
C ASN A 233 -5.31 4.19 9.85
N LEU A 234 -5.92 4.07 11.03
CA LEU A 234 -5.21 3.85 12.29
C LEU A 234 -4.45 2.51 12.29
N ALA A 235 -5.08 1.43 11.82
CA ALA A 235 -4.45 0.12 11.75
C ALA A 235 -3.25 0.11 10.80
N VAL A 236 -3.41 0.69 9.60
CA VAL A 236 -2.32 0.87 8.63
C VAL A 236 -1.20 1.70 9.25
N ALA A 237 -1.53 2.82 9.92
CA ALA A 237 -0.53 3.63 10.59
C ALA A 237 0.21 2.90 11.72
N ALA A 238 -0.45 2.00 12.44
CA ALA A 238 0.18 1.14 13.43
C ALA A 238 1.24 0.20 12.83
N GLY A 239 1.14 -0.14 11.54
CA GLY A 239 2.17 -0.89 10.81
C GLY A 239 3.54 -0.21 10.83
N ALA A 240 3.57 1.14 10.82
CA ALA A 240 4.80 1.92 10.91
C ALA A 240 5.55 1.69 12.24
N ILE A 241 4.83 1.31 13.31
CA ILE A 241 5.43 0.96 14.60
C ILE A 241 6.26 -0.30 14.48
N ALA A 242 5.72 -1.35 13.85
CA ALA A 242 6.45 -2.59 13.62
C ALA A 242 7.69 -2.35 12.74
N VAL A 243 7.55 -1.54 11.69
CA VAL A 243 8.67 -1.14 10.81
C VAL A 243 9.74 -0.38 11.58
N TYR A 244 9.35 0.64 12.36
CA TYR A 244 10.24 1.40 13.23
C TYR A 244 11.01 0.48 14.18
N LEU A 245 10.31 -0.41 14.88
CA LEU A 245 10.90 -1.32 15.87
C LEU A 245 11.85 -2.32 15.21
N LEU A 246 11.48 -2.89 14.06
CA LEU A 246 12.33 -3.80 13.29
C LEU A 246 13.64 -3.10 12.85
N ALA A 247 13.52 -1.94 12.20
CA ALA A 247 14.66 -1.18 11.70
C ALA A 247 15.55 -0.67 12.84
N ARG A 248 14.95 -0.09 13.89
CA ARG A 248 15.69 0.36 15.08
C ARG A 248 16.47 -0.77 15.72
N ASN A 249 15.84 -1.94 15.91
CA ASN A 249 16.49 -3.05 16.61
C ASN A 249 17.60 -3.68 15.76
N LYS A 250 17.38 -3.82 14.44
CA LYS A 250 18.35 -4.46 13.53
C LYS A 250 19.53 -3.55 13.20
N LEU A 251 19.29 -2.25 13.05
CA LEU A 251 20.29 -1.25 12.65
C LEU A 251 20.81 -0.41 13.83
N LYS A 252 20.33 -0.71 15.05
CA LYS A 252 20.74 -0.09 16.31
C LYS A 252 20.69 1.45 16.29
N SER A 253 19.72 2.02 15.57
CA SER A 253 19.57 3.47 15.43
C SER A 253 18.09 3.89 15.41
N PRO A 254 17.62 4.68 16.40
CA PRO A 254 16.25 5.18 16.41
C PRO A 254 15.95 6.11 15.22
N GLY A 255 16.89 6.98 14.84
CA GLY A 255 16.73 7.86 13.69
C GLY A 255 16.58 7.10 12.37
N VAL A 256 17.33 6.00 12.18
CA VAL A 256 17.14 5.11 11.03
C VAL A 256 15.78 4.39 11.12
N GLY A 257 15.36 3.98 12.31
CA GLY A 257 14.01 3.45 12.52
C GLY A 257 12.92 4.42 12.07
N LEU A 258 13.04 5.70 12.43
CA LEU A 258 12.09 6.75 12.01
C LEU A 258 12.12 6.96 10.49
N ALA A 259 13.30 6.92 9.87
CA ALA A 259 13.42 7.02 8.42
C ALA A 259 12.69 5.87 7.70
N PHE A 260 12.76 4.64 8.22
CA PHE A 260 12.00 3.51 7.68
C PHE A 260 10.49 3.65 7.89
N ALA A 261 10.06 4.13 9.06
CA ALA A 261 8.65 4.41 9.30
C ALA A 261 8.12 5.51 8.37
N PHE A 262 8.93 6.54 8.11
CA PHE A 262 8.58 7.60 7.17
C PHE A 262 8.48 7.08 5.75
N ALA A 263 9.43 6.24 5.33
CA ALA A 263 9.39 5.60 4.03
C ALA A 263 8.19 4.65 3.86
N TYR A 264 7.78 3.94 4.92
CA TYR A 264 6.54 3.15 4.93
C TYR A 264 5.32 4.02 4.62
N PHE A 265 5.20 5.19 5.25
CA PHE A 265 4.08 6.11 4.97
C PHE A 265 4.11 6.72 3.58
N LEU A 266 5.30 6.85 2.99
CA LEU A 266 5.48 7.41 1.66
C LEU A 266 5.34 6.38 0.52
N TYR A 267 5.06 5.11 0.82
CA TYR A 267 5.00 3.99 -0.14
C TYR A 267 3.59 3.88 -0.81
N PRO A 268 3.37 4.22 -2.10
CA PRO A 268 2.09 4.17 -2.79
C PRO A 268 1.52 2.82 -2.93
N PRO A 269 2.26 1.72 -3.11
CA PRO A 269 1.57 0.44 -3.09
C PRO A 269 0.79 0.29 -1.79
N LEU A 270 1.26 0.88 -0.67
CA LEU A 270 0.44 1.02 0.54
C LEU A 270 -0.65 2.10 0.43
N GLN A 271 -0.34 3.30 -0.07
CA GLN A 271 -1.31 4.40 -0.14
C GLN A 271 -2.46 4.14 -1.12
N ILE A 272 -2.16 3.65 -2.33
CA ILE A 272 -3.08 3.15 -3.36
C ILE A 272 -3.86 1.95 -2.82
N ALA A 273 -3.22 1.01 -2.13
CA ALA A 273 -3.98 -0.06 -1.51
C ALA A 273 -4.94 0.47 -0.43
N ASN A 274 -4.52 1.47 0.34
CA ASN A 274 -5.32 2.07 1.40
C ASN A 274 -6.53 2.83 0.86
N GLN A 275 -6.34 3.60 -0.22
CA GLN A 275 -7.38 4.30 -0.96
C GLN A 275 -7.04 4.23 -2.44
N ASP A 276 -7.78 3.41 -3.18
CA ASP A 276 -7.47 3.09 -4.58
C ASP A 276 -8.15 4.06 -5.56
N MET A 277 -7.70 4.05 -6.81
CA MET A 277 -8.25 4.76 -7.96
C MET A 277 -9.74 4.49 -8.18
N ALA A 278 -10.22 3.29 -7.87
CA ALA A 278 -11.64 2.94 -7.93
C ALA A 278 -12.46 3.61 -6.81
N LEU A 279 -11.89 4.57 -6.07
CA LEU A 279 -12.54 5.35 -5.01
C LEU A 279 -12.99 4.48 -3.82
N ASN A 280 -12.31 3.34 -3.64
CA ASN A 280 -12.49 2.47 -2.49
C ASN A 280 -11.73 3.03 -1.28
N ILE A 281 -12.49 3.55 -0.31
CA ILE A 281 -11.97 4.20 0.89
C ILE A 281 -11.84 3.26 2.09
N PHE A 282 -12.50 2.09 2.05
CA PHE A 282 -12.41 1.03 3.06
C PHE A 282 -12.27 -0.34 2.41
N ARG A 283 -11.25 -1.09 2.83
CA ARG A 283 -10.85 -2.41 2.35
C ARG A 283 -10.27 -3.23 3.50
N PRO A 284 -11.00 -4.20 4.06
CA PRO A 284 -10.54 -4.96 5.22
C PRO A 284 -9.23 -5.74 4.99
N ILE A 285 -8.87 -6.01 3.75
CA ILE A 285 -7.61 -6.68 3.40
C ILE A 285 -6.36 -5.90 3.90
N LEU A 286 -6.46 -4.58 4.07
CA LEU A 286 -5.38 -3.71 4.52
C LEU A 286 -4.93 -3.97 5.96
N PHE A 287 -5.80 -4.55 6.79
CA PHE A 287 -5.42 -4.98 8.15
C PHE A 287 -4.34 -6.07 8.15
N ALA A 288 -4.19 -6.82 7.04
CA ALA A 288 -3.14 -7.80 6.92
C ALA A 288 -1.73 -7.19 6.97
N VAL A 289 -1.55 -5.95 6.50
CA VAL A 289 -0.26 -5.25 6.45
C VAL A 289 0.34 -5.09 7.86
N PRO A 290 -0.32 -4.38 8.81
CA PRO A 290 0.21 -4.28 10.16
C PRO A 290 0.31 -5.65 10.83
N PHE A 291 -0.63 -6.58 10.60
CA PHE A 291 -0.58 -7.90 11.23
C PHE A 291 0.64 -8.72 10.80
N LEU A 292 0.95 -8.76 9.51
CA LEU A 292 2.15 -9.41 8.99
C LEU A 292 3.44 -8.77 9.54
N LEU A 293 3.49 -7.44 9.58
CA LEU A 293 4.64 -6.71 10.11
C LEU A 293 4.87 -7.00 11.60
N PHE A 294 3.79 -7.03 12.39
CA PHE A 294 3.87 -7.40 13.81
C PHE A 294 4.17 -8.88 14.02
N ALA A 295 3.63 -9.79 13.21
CA ALA A 295 4.01 -11.19 13.23
C ALA A 295 5.52 -11.33 13.01
N PHE A 296 6.05 -10.71 11.96
CA PHE A 296 7.49 -10.72 11.69
C PHE A 296 8.32 -10.10 12.83
N TYR A 297 7.84 -8.99 13.41
CA TYR A 297 8.46 -8.39 14.58
C TYR A 297 8.51 -9.35 15.79
N PHE A 298 7.41 -9.99 16.14
CA PHE A 298 7.36 -10.91 17.29
C PHE A 298 8.13 -12.20 17.06
N LEU A 299 8.21 -12.66 15.81
CA LEU A 299 9.09 -13.75 15.40
C LEU A 299 10.56 -13.40 15.67
N GLU A 300 11.01 -12.21 15.28
CA GLU A 300 12.37 -11.71 15.54
C GLU A 300 12.64 -11.55 17.04
N ARG A 301 11.63 -11.13 17.82
CA ARG A 301 11.71 -11.01 19.29
C ARG A 301 11.56 -12.35 20.03
N LYS A 302 11.41 -13.47 19.32
CA LYS A 302 11.19 -14.81 19.89
C LYS A 302 9.93 -14.91 20.77
N ARG A 303 8.95 -14.01 20.61
CA ARG A 303 7.67 -14.02 21.33
C ARG A 303 6.63 -14.81 20.54
N LEU A 304 6.72 -16.14 20.61
CA LEU A 304 5.94 -17.03 19.73
C LEU A 304 4.43 -16.92 19.92
N GLY A 305 3.92 -16.71 21.14
CA GLY A 305 2.49 -16.52 21.37
C GLY A 305 1.92 -15.33 20.60
N LEU A 306 2.62 -14.18 20.66
CA LEU A 306 2.22 -12.98 19.90
C LEU A 306 2.43 -13.18 18.40
N PHE A 307 3.49 -13.87 17.98
CA PHE A 307 3.67 -14.25 16.58
C PHE A 307 2.47 -15.04 16.04
N PHE A 308 2.02 -16.08 16.76
CA PHE A 308 0.88 -16.88 16.33
C PHE A 308 -0.43 -16.12 16.40
N LEU A 309 -0.62 -15.23 17.38
CA LEU A 309 -1.77 -14.32 17.41
C LEU A 309 -1.83 -13.46 16.14
N PHE A 310 -0.74 -12.78 15.80
CA PHE A 310 -0.70 -11.93 14.61
C PHE A 310 -0.74 -12.73 13.30
N ALA A 311 -0.16 -13.94 13.27
CA ALA A 311 -0.32 -14.84 12.14
C ALA A 311 -1.78 -15.26 11.95
N PHE A 312 -2.50 -15.57 13.03
CA PHE A 312 -3.92 -15.87 12.98
C PHE A 312 -4.74 -14.66 12.51
N LEU A 313 -4.46 -13.46 13.04
CA LEU A 313 -5.09 -12.22 12.58
C LEU A 313 -4.84 -11.97 11.09
N THR A 314 -3.66 -12.31 10.58
CA THR A 314 -3.37 -12.30 9.15
C THR A 314 -4.16 -13.34 8.36
N LEU A 315 -4.41 -14.55 8.90
CA LEU A 315 -5.17 -15.56 8.16
C LEU A 315 -6.62 -15.14 7.97
N ILE A 316 -7.26 -14.60 9.01
CA ILE A 316 -8.67 -14.17 8.95
C ILE A 316 -8.89 -12.92 8.07
N THR A 317 -7.83 -12.27 7.56
CA THR A 317 -8.00 -11.13 6.66
C THR A 317 -8.48 -11.54 5.30
N LYS A 318 -7.97 -12.64 4.74
CA LYS A 318 -8.41 -13.21 3.47
C LYS A 318 -7.77 -14.57 3.23
N GLU A 319 -8.41 -15.43 2.44
CA GLU A 319 -7.94 -16.78 2.14
C GLU A 319 -6.53 -16.85 1.54
N GLU A 320 -6.15 -15.90 0.67
CA GLU A 320 -4.83 -15.89 0.02
C GLU A 320 -3.67 -15.62 0.99
N PHE A 321 -3.94 -15.05 2.17
CA PHE A 321 -2.91 -14.84 3.18
C PHE A 321 -2.40 -16.14 3.80
N GLY A 322 -3.11 -17.26 3.59
CA GLY A 322 -2.58 -18.60 3.86
C GLY A 322 -1.27 -18.86 3.10
N LEU A 323 -1.18 -18.47 1.83
CA LEU A 323 0.03 -18.63 1.03
C LEU A 323 1.16 -17.70 1.50
N ILE A 324 0.84 -16.46 1.86
CA ILE A 324 1.82 -15.52 2.41
C ILE A 324 2.41 -16.08 3.71
N LEU A 325 1.57 -16.65 4.58
CA LEU A 325 2.02 -17.29 5.80
C LEU A 325 2.86 -18.54 5.50
N ALA A 326 2.50 -19.31 4.48
CA ALA A 326 3.29 -20.46 4.05
C ALA A 326 4.70 -20.07 3.61
N PHE A 327 4.85 -19.00 2.82
CA PHE A 327 6.17 -18.44 2.47
C PHE A 327 6.94 -17.92 3.68
N MET A 328 6.26 -17.33 4.66
CA MET A 328 6.90 -16.99 5.94
C MET A 328 7.40 -18.26 6.68
N GLY A 329 6.66 -19.36 6.62
CA GLY A 329 7.09 -20.67 7.10
C GLY A 329 8.36 -21.18 6.41
N ILE A 330 8.43 -21.06 5.08
CA ILE A 330 9.63 -21.39 4.29
C ILE A 330 10.82 -20.53 4.72
N TYR A 331 10.62 -19.22 4.90
CA TYR A 331 11.64 -18.32 5.42
C TYR A 331 12.14 -18.75 6.81
N ILE A 332 11.24 -19.12 7.72
CA ILE A 332 11.62 -19.61 9.06
C ILE A 332 12.40 -20.93 8.97
N PHE A 333 11.99 -21.82 8.07
CA PHE A 333 12.63 -23.12 7.86
C PHE A 333 14.05 -22.97 7.30
N LEU A 334 14.20 -22.20 6.22
CA LEU A 334 15.46 -22.07 5.48
C LEU A 334 16.38 -21.00 6.07
N ALA A 335 15.91 -19.76 6.19
CA ALA A 335 16.75 -18.62 6.59
C ALA A 335 16.95 -18.57 8.11
N ARG A 336 15.94 -18.92 8.91
CA ARG A 336 16.06 -18.96 10.38
C ARG A 336 16.49 -20.31 10.93
N ARG A 337 16.61 -21.33 10.07
CA ARG A 337 17.01 -22.72 10.41
C ARG A 337 16.15 -23.36 11.52
N LYS A 338 14.94 -22.85 11.76
CA LYS A 338 14.00 -23.36 12.77
C LYS A 338 13.04 -24.34 12.11
N LYS A 339 13.52 -25.54 11.79
CA LYS A 339 12.79 -26.54 10.98
C LYS A 339 11.37 -26.82 11.47
N ARG A 340 11.20 -27.17 12.76
CA ARG A 340 9.88 -27.49 13.33
C ARG A 340 8.91 -26.31 13.22
N LEU A 341 9.32 -25.13 13.68
CA LEU A 341 8.48 -23.92 13.61
C LEU A 341 8.14 -23.54 12.16
N GLY A 342 9.12 -23.57 11.26
CA GLY A 342 8.91 -23.25 9.85
C GLY A 342 7.95 -24.23 9.17
N ALA A 343 8.09 -25.54 9.44
CA ALA A 343 7.17 -26.55 8.94
C ALA A 343 5.75 -26.38 9.51
N SER A 344 5.61 -26.06 10.79
CA SER A 344 4.29 -25.79 11.41
C SER A 344 3.61 -24.56 10.81
N VAL A 345 4.34 -23.45 10.61
CA VAL A 345 3.80 -22.23 10.01
C VAL A 345 3.46 -22.45 8.53
N PHE A 346 4.30 -23.20 7.81
CA PHE A 346 4.03 -23.61 6.44
C PHE A 346 2.75 -24.44 6.35
N GLY A 347 2.64 -25.49 7.15
CA GLY A 347 1.46 -26.35 7.22
C GLY A 347 0.20 -25.56 7.57
N LEU A 348 0.27 -24.66 8.56
CA LEU A 348 -0.86 -23.80 8.94
C LEU A 348 -1.35 -22.94 7.77
N GLY A 349 -0.44 -22.28 7.05
CA GLY A 349 -0.78 -21.44 5.90
C GLY A 349 -1.40 -22.23 4.75
N VAL A 350 -0.84 -23.41 4.44
CA VAL A 350 -1.37 -24.31 3.40
C VAL A 350 -2.73 -24.86 3.80
N ILE A 351 -2.89 -25.33 5.04
CA ILE A 351 -4.17 -25.84 5.54
C ILE A 351 -5.24 -24.76 5.46
N TRP A 352 -4.95 -23.53 5.91
CA TRP A 352 -5.90 -22.41 5.79
C TRP A 352 -6.33 -22.19 4.34
N PHE A 353 -5.38 -22.09 3.41
CA PHE A 353 -5.67 -21.90 2.00
C PHE A 353 -6.52 -23.03 1.42
N LEU A 354 -6.17 -24.29 1.70
CA LEU A 354 -6.89 -25.45 1.19
C LEU A 354 -8.30 -25.56 1.77
N VAL A 355 -8.44 -25.41 3.09
CA VAL A 355 -9.74 -25.39 3.77
C VAL A 355 -10.60 -24.26 3.22
N ALA A 356 -10.00 -23.09 2.98
CA ALA A 356 -10.74 -21.96 2.46
C ALA A 356 -11.33 -22.22 1.07
N PHE A 357 -10.46 -22.57 0.12
CA PHE A 357 -10.81 -22.72 -1.29
C PHE A 357 -11.59 -24.00 -1.60
N PHE A 358 -11.30 -25.11 -0.91
CA PHE A 358 -11.87 -26.42 -1.26
C PHE A 358 -12.98 -26.88 -0.32
N LEU A 359 -13.13 -26.28 0.86
CA LEU A 359 -14.17 -26.68 1.81
C LEU A 359 -15.16 -25.55 2.05
N VAL A 360 -14.72 -24.41 2.59
CA VAL A 360 -15.61 -23.37 3.08
C VAL A 360 -16.31 -22.63 1.93
N ILE A 361 -15.55 -22.08 0.97
CA ILE A 361 -16.12 -21.34 -0.17
C ILE A 361 -17.12 -22.22 -0.95
N PRO A 362 -16.79 -23.47 -1.36
CA PRO A 362 -17.74 -24.33 -2.05
C PRO A 362 -18.99 -24.68 -1.22
N TYR A 363 -18.83 -24.93 0.09
CA TYR A 363 -19.96 -25.25 0.97
C TYR A 363 -20.98 -24.12 1.03
N PHE A 364 -20.52 -22.89 1.25
CA PHE A 364 -21.42 -21.73 1.34
C PHE A 364 -21.95 -21.28 -0.03
N HIS A 365 -21.20 -21.50 -1.12
CA HIS A 365 -21.69 -21.25 -2.49
C HIS A 365 -22.84 -22.19 -2.86
N GLN A 366 -22.72 -23.50 -2.59
CA GLN A 366 -23.76 -24.49 -2.86
C GLN A 366 -25.02 -24.29 -2.01
N ALA A 367 -24.86 -23.83 -0.77
CA ALA A 367 -26.00 -23.54 0.11
C ALA A 367 -26.85 -22.34 -0.38
N ALA A 368 -26.23 -21.40 -1.09
CA ALA A 368 -26.92 -20.20 -1.60
C ALA A 368 -27.49 -20.39 -3.01
N ALA A 369 -26.80 -21.13 -3.88
CA ALA A 369 -27.25 -21.39 -5.23
C ALA A 369 -28.08 -22.69 -5.28
N GLY A 370 -29.40 -22.57 -5.44
CA GLY A 370 -30.19 -23.65 -5.99
C GLY A 370 -29.60 -24.08 -7.34
N ALA A 371 -28.80 -25.13 -7.34
CA ALA A 371 -28.18 -25.84 -8.46
C ALA A 371 -28.23 -25.11 -9.83
N LYS A 372 -27.35 -24.10 -10.05
CA LYS A 372 -26.82 -23.60 -11.36
C LYS A 372 -26.35 -22.13 -11.31
N GLN A 373 -25.44 -21.78 -10.39
CA GLN A 373 -24.58 -20.62 -10.60
C GLN A 373 -23.13 -21.07 -10.65
N VAL A 374 -22.50 -20.84 -11.81
CA VAL A 374 -21.05 -20.97 -12.01
C VAL A 374 -20.37 -20.06 -10.98
N SER A 375 -19.38 -20.60 -10.25
CA SER A 375 -18.64 -19.82 -9.26
C SER A 375 -18.07 -18.56 -9.91
N HIS A 376 -18.20 -17.41 -9.26
CA HIS A 376 -17.65 -16.13 -9.73
C HIS A 376 -16.13 -16.23 -10.00
N VAL A 377 -15.44 -17.19 -9.37
CA VAL A 377 -14.03 -17.47 -9.63
C VAL A 377 -13.83 -18.14 -10.98
N VAL A 378 -14.71 -19.07 -11.38
CA VAL A 378 -14.67 -19.71 -12.71
C VAL A 378 -14.93 -18.69 -13.81
N THR A 379 -15.75 -17.66 -13.58
CA THR A 379 -15.95 -16.54 -14.52
C THR A 379 -14.64 -15.83 -14.90
N TYR A 380 -13.69 -15.68 -13.96
CA TYR A 380 -12.36 -15.12 -14.26
C TYR A 380 -11.45 -16.09 -15.03
N TYR A 381 -11.78 -17.37 -15.02
CA TYR A 381 -11.01 -18.45 -15.62
C TYR A 381 -11.78 -19.16 -16.74
N GLU A 382 -12.80 -18.50 -17.32
CA GLU A 382 -13.59 -19.05 -18.45
C GLU A 382 -12.70 -19.43 -19.64
N ASP A 383 -11.58 -18.71 -19.82
CA ASP A 383 -10.54 -19.03 -20.81
C ASP A 383 -9.89 -20.40 -20.59
N PHE A 384 -9.99 -20.96 -19.38
CA PHE A 384 -9.42 -22.24 -18.97
C PHE A 384 -10.47 -23.34 -18.76
N GLY A 385 -11.76 -23.03 -18.69
CA GLY A 385 -12.83 -24.01 -18.52
C GLY A 385 -14.14 -23.38 -18.01
N GLN A 386 -15.25 -24.07 -18.25
CA GLN A 386 -16.59 -23.63 -17.82
C GLN A 386 -16.94 -24.07 -16.40
N ASP A 387 -16.16 -24.98 -15.82
CA ASP A 387 -16.25 -25.40 -14.44
C ASP A 387 -14.86 -25.70 -13.84
N TRP A 388 -14.84 -26.05 -12.56
CA TRP A 388 -13.60 -26.32 -11.83
C TRP A 388 -12.84 -27.57 -12.31
N GLU A 389 -13.51 -28.56 -12.91
CA GLU A 389 -12.84 -29.75 -13.42
C GLU A 389 -12.12 -29.41 -14.73
N GLU A 390 -12.79 -28.71 -15.63
CA GLU A 390 -12.20 -28.24 -16.89
C GLU A 390 -11.03 -27.26 -16.65
N VAL A 391 -11.18 -26.31 -15.72
CA VAL A 391 -10.09 -25.37 -15.37
C VAL A 391 -8.88 -26.15 -14.85
N LYS A 392 -9.07 -27.14 -13.98
CA LYS A 392 -7.98 -27.98 -13.47
C LYS A 392 -7.34 -28.78 -14.59
N GLU A 393 -8.15 -29.41 -15.44
CA GLU A 393 -7.67 -30.19 -16.57
C GLU A 393 -6.81 -29.33 -17.50
N THR A 394 -7.28 -28.14 -17.88
CA THR A 394 -6.54 -27.22 -18.74
C THR A 394 -5.23 -26.76 -18.10
N VAL A 395 -5.23 -26.46 -16.80
CA VAL A 395 -4.01 -26.06 -16.08
C VAL A 395 -2.96 -27.17 -16.07
N LEU A 396 -3.38 -28.42 -15.90
CA LEU A 396 -2.48 -29.58 -15.83
C LEU A 396 -2.03 -30.06 -17.21
N THR A 397 -2.92 -30.06 -18.20
CA THR A 397 -2.67 -30.65 -19.52
C THR A 397 -2.12 -29.63 -20.52
N ARG A 398 -2.33 -28.32 -20.30
CA ARG A 398 -1.94 -27.24 -21.23
C ARG A 398 -1.13 -26.12 -20.54
N PRO A 399 -0.01 -26.41 -19.86
CA PRO A 399 0.74 -25.42 -19.09
C PRO A 399 1.29 -24.25 -19.92
N LEU A 400 1.66 -24.49 -21.19
CA LEU A 400 2.10 -23.42 -22.10
C LEU A 400 0.96 -22.48 -22.50
N PHE A 401 -0.26 -23.01 -22.66
CA PHE A 401 -1.45 -22.20 -22.91
C PHE A 401 -1.75 -21.31 -21.71
N VAL A 402 -1.69 -21.85 -20.48
CA VAL A 402 -1.87 -21.07 -19.25
C VAL A 402 -0.83 -19.97 -19.10
N LEU A 403 0.44 -20.25 -19.41
CA LEU A 403 1.49 -19.24 -19.39
C LEU A 403 1.25 -18.14 -20.43
N CYS A 404 0.89 -18.48 -21.67
CA CYS A 404 0.56 -17.50 -22.71
C CYS A 404 -0.69 -16.68 -22.39
N ALA A 405 -1.73 -17.32 -21.84
CA ALA A 405 -2.93 -16.64 -21.36
C ALA A 405 -2.60 -15.70 -20.19
N GLY A 406 -1.80 -16.14 -19.22
CA GLY A 406 -1.29 -15.32 -18.11
C GLY A 406 -0.51 -14.09 -18.56
N LEU A 407 0.33 -14.23 -19.59
CA LEU A 407 1.12 -13.12 -20.15
C LEU A 407 0.27 -12.17 -21.02
N SER A 408 -0.80 -12.67 -21.65
CA SER A 408 -1.72 -11.87 -22.48
C SER A 408 -2.88 -11.24 -21.68
N LEU A 409 -3.14 -11.70 -20.46
CA LEU A 409 -4.14 -11.14 -19.54
C LEU A 409 -3.90 -9.66 -19.23
N HIS A 410 -2.65 -9.16 -19.30
CA HIS A 410 -2.35 -7.74 -19.17
C HIS A 410 -3.06 -6.84 -20.21
N ALA A 411 -3.48 -7.40 -21.36
CA ALA A 411 -4.17 -6.66 -22.42
C ALA A 411 -5.70 -6.63 -22.27
N ARG A 412 -6.32 -7.53 -21.48
CA ARG A 412 -7.79 -7.70 -21.44
C ARG A 412 -8.49 -7.05 -20.24
N TRP A 413 -7.76 -6.65 -19.20
CA TRP A 413 -8.33 -5.96 -18.04
C TRP A 413 -8.96 -4.60 -18.39
N HIS A 414 -8.64 -4.03 -19.55
CA HIS A 414 -9.22 -2.77 -20.03
C HIS A 414 -10.50 -2.93 -20.88
N GLN A 415 -11.00 -4.15 -21.09
CA GLN A 415 -12.11 -4.39 -22.04
C GLN A 415 -13.39 -4.96 -21.43
N LYS A 416 -13.42 -5.30 -20.13
CA LYS A 416 -14.57 -5.99 -19.52
C LYS A 416 -15.26 -5.26 -18.36
N ASP A 417 -14.93 -3.99 -18.10
CA ASP A 417 -15.66 -3.13 -17.17
C ASP A 417 -16.44 -2.04 -17.92
#